data_AF-A0A6P0Y8E9-F1
#
_entry.id   AF-A0A6P0Y8E9-F1
#
_cell.length_a   1.000
_cell.length_b   1.000
_cell.length_c   1.000
_cell.angle_alpha   90.00
_cell.angle_beta   90.00
_cell.angle_gamma   90.00
#
_symmetry.space_group_name_H-M   'P 1'
#
loop_
_entity.id
_entity.type
_entity.pdbx_description
1 polymer ?
#
loop_
_entity_poly.entity_id
_entity_poly.type
_entity_poly.pdbx_seq_one_letter_code
_entity_poly.pdbx_strand_id
1 'polypeptide(L)'
;MQSKIEIIEQSFDKIKLYTNEFAASFYENLFAEYPETKPLFANTDIQQQQKKLLDALILVVENLRHPEILKEVVQALGSRHINYGVLRQHYPLVVKALLKTLKQYLGEYWTPEVKAAWIYADGGMAKLMLQGANYPSETERSPTTNTTETETKTQENPEIKNTATEVQAIATQPPPPQSTPTSPIELIETSFEKIKPRGAEFVASFYENLFAAYPEAKPLFANTDIQQQEKKLLNSLVLVVESLRHPEVLAQVLRALGARHINYGTLPQHYPLVGEALLKTLEQYLQQDWNSEVKNAWVFAYEQIVQLMFEGAGYSPETSNTEVETTSPPKIKIIYRKHH
;
A
#
# COMPACT_ATOMS: atom_id res chain seq x y z
N MET A 1 -16.62 -12.66 -24.15
CA MET A 1 -16.87 -13.12 -22.77
C MET A 1 -16.10 -12.19 -21.86
N GLN A 2 -16.76 -11.60 -20.86
CA GLN A 2 -16.11 -10.67 -19.93
C GLN A 2 -15.02 -11.39 -19.12
N SER A 3 -13.89 -10.75 -18.88
CA SER A 3 -12.82 -11.34 -18.07
C SER A 3 -13.22 -11.37 -16.59
N LYS A 4 -12.63 -12.28 -15.80
CA LYS A 4 -12.86 -12.32 -14.35
C LYS A 4 -12.48 -11.00 -13.66
N ILE A 5 -11.43 -10.34 -14.14
CA ILE A 5 -10.98 -9.04 -13.62
C ILE A 5 -12.08 -7.99 -13.84
N GLU A 6 -12.59 -7.87 -15.06
CA GLU A 6 -13.67 -6.92 -15.37
C GLU A 6 -14.95 -7.20 -14.56
N ILE A 7 -15.28 -8.47 -14.30
CA ILE A 7 -16.43 -8.83 -13.46
C ILE A 7 -16.22 -8.35 -12.01
N ILE A 8 -15.00 -8.51 -11.48
CA ILE A 8 -14.66 -8.08 -10.12
C ILE A 8 -14.69 -6.56 -10.03
N GLU A 9 -14.03 -5.85 -10.94
CA GLU A 9 -14.00 -4.38 -11.00
C GLU A 9 -15.44 -3.81 -11.04
N GLN A 10 -16.27 -4.28 -11.98
CA GLN A 10 -17.64 -3.77 -12.13
C GLN A 10 -18.56 -4.12 -10.97
N SER A 11 -18.43 -5.31 -10.39
CA SER A 11 -19.23 -5.67 -9.22
C SER A 11 -18.78 -4.89 -7.98
N PHE A 12 -17.49 -4.73 -7.76
CA PHE A 12 -16.95 -3.93 -6.65
C PHE A 12 -17.35 -2.46 -6.75
N ASP A 13 -17.41 -1.89 -7.97
CA ASP A 13 -17.89 -0.52 -8.19
C ASP A 13 -19.32 -0.30 -7.69
N LYS A 14 -20.17 -1.33 -7.69
CA LYS A 14 -21.54 -1.23 -7.12
C LYS A 14 -21.54 -1.11 -5.59
N ILE A 15 -20.47 -1.55 -4.94
CA ILE A 15 -20.31 -1.52 -3.48
C ILE A 15 -19.70 -0.17 -3.03
N LYS A 16 -19.06 0.59 -3.94
CA LYS A 16 -18.40 1.87 -3.62
C LYS A 16 -19.31 2.91 -2.94
N LEU A 17 -20.63 2.80 -3.10
CA LEU A 17 -21.60 3.68 -2.45
C LEU A 17 -21.88 3.34 -0.97
N TYR A 18 -21.44 2.17 -0.49
CA TYR A 18 -21.78 1.63 0.83
C TYR A 18 -20.55 1.07 1.54
N THR A 19 -19.36 1.62 1.27
CA THR A 19 -18.09 1.00 1.66
C THR A 19 -17.89 0.89 3.16
N ASN A 20 -18.39 1.86 3.93
CA ASN A 20 -18.32 1.84 5.40
C ASN A 20 -19.26 0.76 5.98
N GLU A 21 -20.51 0.74 5.50
CA GLU A 21 -21.52 -0.24 5.91
C GLU A 21 -21.10 -1.67 5.51
N PHE A 22 -20.53 -1.81 4.31
CA PHE A 22 -19.97 -3.06 3.82
C PHE A 22 -18.88 -3.59 4.75
N ALA A 23 -17.91 -2.76 5.11
CA ALA A 23 -16.82 -3.15 6.01
C ALA A 23 -17.35 -3.52 7.40
N ALA A 24 -18.32 -2.77 7.93
CA ALA A 24 -18.97 -3.10 9.20
C ALA A 24 -19.70 -4.46 9.14
N SER A 25 -20.49 -4.68 8.09
CA SER A 25 -21.23 -5.92 7.86
C SER A 25 -20.31 -7.13 7.69
N PHE A 26 -19.12 -6.95 7.11
CA PHE A 26 -18.10 -7.99 7.06
C PHE A 26 -17.69 -8.47 8.46
N TYR A 27 -17.36 -7.57 9.39
CA TYR A 27 -16.96 -7.97 10.74
C TYR A 27 -18.13 -8.52 11.54
N GLU A 28 -19.34 -7.99 11.36
CA GLU A 28 -20.56 -8.56 11.94
C GLU A 28 -20.77 -10.01 11.48
N ASN A 29 -20.68 -10.27 10.16
CA ASN A 29 -20.79 -11.61 9.60
C ASN A 29 -19.69 -12.54 10.10
N LEU A 30 -18.44 -12.08 10.11
CA LEU A 30 -17.28 -12.85 10.56
C LEU A 30 -17.44 -13.28 12.02
N PHE A 31 -17.81 -12.36 12.90
CA PHE A 31 -17.91 -12.62 14.34
C PHE A 31 -19.19 -13.36 14.74
N ALA A 32 -20.26 -13.26 13.95
CA ALA A 32 -21.48 -14.02 14.15
C ALA A 32 -21.30 -15.49 13.73
N GLU A 33 -20.66 -15.75 12.59
CA GLU A 33 -20.48 -17.12 12.07
C GLU A 33 -19.27 -17.84 12.64
N TYR A 34 -18.21 -17.10 12.93
CA TYR A 34 -16.92 -17.63 13.35
C TYR A 34 -16.45 -16.93 14.63
N PRO A 35 -17.16 -17.10 15.76
CA PRO A 35 -16.84 -16.42 17.01
C PRO A 35 -15.42 -16.72 17.52
N GLU A 36 -14.81 -17.84 17.11
CA GLU A 36 -13.41 -18.19 17.37
C GLU A 36 -12.40 -17.18 16.79
N THR A 37 -12.81 -16.31 15.87
CA THR A 37 -11.96 -15.25 15.32
C THR A 37 -11.91 -14.01 16.18
N LYS A 38 -12.90 -13.78 17.08
CA LYS A 38 -12.98 -12.59 17.94
C LYS A 38 -11.71 -12.33 18.76
N PRO A 39 -11.04 -13.34 19.36
CA PRO A 39 -9.82 -13.11 20.13
C PRO A 39 -8.68 -12.46 19.34
N LEU A 40 -8.61 -12.66 18.02
CA LEU A 40 -7.61 -12.03 17.15
C LEU A 40 -7.74 -10.50 17.10
N PHE A 41 -8.91 -9.98 17.46
CA PHE A 41 -9.25 -8.55 17.40
C PHE A 41 -9.45 -7.93 18.79
N ALA A 42 -9.15 -8.65 19.88
CA ALA A 42 -9.44 -8.19 21.24
C ALA A 42 -8.79 -6.83 21.59
N ASN A 43 -7.64 -6.53 21.01
CA ASN A 43 -6.89 -5.28 21.20
C ASN A 43 -6.92 -4.39 19.95
N THR A 44 -7.97 -4.50 19.13
CA THR A 44 -8.09 -3.80 17.85
C THR A 44 -9.25 -2.82 17.89
N ASP A 45 -9.00 -1.57 17.49
CA ASP A 45 -10.07 -0.63 17.16
C ASP A 45 -10.77 -1.14 15.89
N ILE A 46 -12.00 -1.61 16.05
CA ILE A 46 -12.78 -2.21 14.97
C ILE A 46 -13.12 -1.20 13.88
N GLN A 47 -13.32 0.08 14.19
CA GLN A 47 -13.61 1.09 13.17
C GLN A 47 -12.38 1.36 12.29
N GLN A 48 -11.21 1.50 12.91
CA GLN A 48 -9.97 1.62 12.14
C GLN A 48 -9.68 0.36 11.33
N GLN A 49 -9.99 -0.80 11.88
CA GLN A 49 -9.79 -2.08 11.20
C GLN A 49 -10.77 -2.30 10.03
N GLN A 50 -11.99 -1.79 10.11
CA GLN A 50 -12.94 -1.70 9.00
C GLN A 50 -12.36 -0.85 7.86
N LYS A 51 -11.84 0.34 8.18
CA LYS A 51 -11.20 1.22 7.20
C LYS A 51 -10.00 0.54 6.53
N LYS A 52 -9.11 -0.08 7.31
CA LYS A 52 -7.94 -0.81 6.78
C LYS A 52 -8.33 -1.94 5.83
N LEU A 53 -9.37 -2.71 6.17
CA LEU A 53 -9.89 -3.75 5.30
C LEU A 53 -10.39 -3.17 3.98
N LEU A 54 -11.18 -2.10 4.05
CA LEU A 54 -11.73 -1.45 2.88
C LEU A 54 -10.62 -0.90 1.98
N ASP A 55 -9.66 -0.16 2.53
CA ASP A 55 -8.52 0.38 1.77
C ASP A 55 -7.72 -0.76 1.12
N ALA A 56 -7.54 -1.90 1.79
CA ALA A 56 -6.87 -3.05 1.23
C ALA A 56 -7.66 -3.70 0.08
N LEU A 57 -8.99 -3.80 0.21
CA LEU A 57 -9.85 -4.32 -0.87
C LEU A 57 -9.83 -3.39 -2.08
N ILE A 58 -9.95 -2.07 -1.87
CA ILE A 58 -9.88 -1.08 -2.95
C ILE A 58 -8.52 -1.18 -3.65
N LEU A 59 -7.42 -1.14 -2.90
CA LEU A 59 -6.08 -1.28 -3.47
C LEU A 59 -5.92 -2.57 -4.28
N VAL A 60 -6.40 -3.71 -3.78
CA VAL A 60 -6.33 -4.97 -4.52
C VAL A 60 -7.15 -4.91 -5.80
N VAL A 61 -8.40 -4.44 -5.74
CA VAL A 61 -9.30 -4.38 -6.90
C VAL A 61 -8.77 -3.44 -7.97
N GLU A 62 -8.32 -2.24 -7.58
CA GLU A 62 -7.77 -1.25 -8.51
C GLU A 62 -6.50 -1.75 -9.19
N ASN A 63 -5.77 -2.68 -8.58
CA ASN A 63 -4.49 -3.17 -9.09
C ASN A 63 -4.55 -4.60 -9.64
N LEU A 64 -5.73 -5.20 -9.87
CA LEU A 64 -5.87 -6.58 -10.36
C LEU A 64 -5.16 -6.85 -11.70
N ARG A 65 -4.88 -5.80 -12.46
CA ARG A 65 -4.17 -5.83 -13.75
C ARG A 65 -2.64 -5.84 -13.60
N HIS A 66 -2.13 -5.71 -12.38
CA HIS A 66 -0.69 -5.71 -12.04
C HIS A 66 -0.32 -6.90 -11.12
N PRO A 67 -0.50 -8.15 -11.57
CA PRO A 67 -0.44 -9.34 -10.71
C PRO A 67 0.92 -9.58 -10.06
N GLU A 68 2.02 -9.22 -10.72
CA GLU A 68 3.37 -9.40 -10.17
C GLU A 68 3.60 -8.54 -8.93
N ILE A 69 3.07 -7.31 -8.93
CA ILE A 69 3.19 -6.40 -7.80
C ILE A 69 2.20 -6.76 -6.71
N LEU A 70 0.96 -7.06 -7.07
CA LEU A 70 -0.02 -7.54 -6.11
C LEU A 70 0.49 -8.78 -5.37
N LYS A 71 1.11 -9.73 -6.09
CA LYS A 71 1.75 -10.90 -5.47
C LYS A 71 2.74 -10.50 -4.39
N GLU A 72 3.65 -9.59 -4.70
CA GLU A 72 4.67 -9.11 -3.77
C GLU A 72 4.06 -8.41 -2.54
N VAL A 73 3.08 -7.54 -2.77
CA VAL A 73 2.34 -6.80 -1.72
C VAL A 73 1.59 -7.75 -0.79
N VAL A 74 0.84 -8.68 -1.36
CA VAL A 74 -0.03 -9.60 -0.64
C VAL A 74 0.82 -10.62 0.13
N GLN A 75 1.96 -11.07 -0.40
CA GLN A 75 2.91 -11.89 0.34
C GLN A 75 3.49 -11.14 1.55
N ALA A 76 3.87 -9.87 1.39
CA ALA A 76 4.36 -9.06 2.52
C ALA A 76 3.27 -8.77 3.57
N LEU A 77 2.00 -8.64 3.16
CA LEU A 77 0.88 -8.60 4.10
C LEU A 77 0.78 -9.94 4.84
N GLY A 78 0.87 -11.06 4.14
CA GLY A 78 0.88 -12.41 4.70
C GLY A 78 1.96 -12.61 5.78
N SER A 79 3.19 -12.17 5.52
CA SER A 79 4.30 -12.28 6.48
C SER A 79 4.08 -11.51 7.78
N ARG A 80 3.23 -10.47 7.76
CA ARG A 80 2.84 -9.75 8.98
C ARG A 80 1.66 -10.41 9.69
N HIS A 81 0.75 -11.05 8.97
CA HIS A 81 -0.46 -11.64 9.56
C HIS A 81 -0.14 -12.77 10.55
N ILE A 82 0.98 -13.48 10.37
CA ILE A 82 1.44 -14.47 11.35
C ILE A 82 1.74 -13.82 12.72
N ASN A 83 2.25 -12.59 12.74
CA ASN A 83 2.57 -11.86 13.98
C ASN A 83 1.30 -11.39 14.72
N TYR A 84 0.16 -11.38 14.05
CA TYR A 84 -1.14 -11.09 14.65
C TYR A 84 -1.81 -12.37 15.22
N GLY A 85 -1.11 -13.51 15.20
CA GLY A 85 -1.65 -14.79 15.65
C GLY A 85 -2.62 -15.45 14.65
N VAL A 86 -2.69 -14.94 13.41
CA VAL A 86 -3.51 -15.57 12.37
C VAL A 86 -2.93 -16.93 12.02
N LEU A 87 -3.80 -17.94 11.90
CA LEU A 87 -3.47 -19.32 11.55
C LEU A 87 -3.97 -19.66 10.15
N ARG A 88 -3.40 -20.70 9.53
CA ARG A 88 -3.85 -21.19 8.21
C ARG A 88 -5.36 -21.43 8.15
N GLN A 89 -5.94 -21.98 9.23
CA GLN A 89 -7.38 -22.28 9.33
C GLN A 89 -8.28 -21.05 9.36
N HIS A 90 -7.77 -19.85 9.66
CA HIS A 90 -8.58 -18.63 9.69
C HIS A 90 -8.88 -18.08 8.29
N TYR A 91 -8.01 -18.32 7.30
CA TYR A 91 -8.19 -17.77 5.95
C TYR A 91 -9.50 -18.22 5.28
N PRO A 92 -9.87 -19.51 5.28
CA PRO A 92 -11.16 -19.92 4.72
C PRO A 92 -12.38 -19.28 5.40
N LEU A 93 -12.29 -18.95 6.70
CA LEU A 93 -13.38 -18.31 7.44
C LEU A 93 -13.59 -16.87 6.97
N VAL A 94 -12.49 -16.12 6.81
CA VAL A 94 -12.49 -14.76 6.26
C VAL A 94 -13.05 -14.74 4.84
N VAL A 95 -12.63 -15.67 3.97
CA VAL A 95 -13.15 -15.78 2.61
C VAL A 95 -14.66 -16.04 2.60
N LYS A 96 -15.16 -16.94 3.45
CA LYS A 96 -16.60 -17.20 3.56
C LYS A 96 -17.38 -15.97 4.02
N ALA A 97 -16.87 -15.27 5.04
CA ALA A 97 -17.49 -14.04 5.53
C ALA A 97 -17.52 -12.94 4.46
N LEU A 98 -16.42 -12.76 3.70
CA LEU A 98 -16.34 -11.79 2.61
C LEU A 98 -17.34 -12.11 1.49
N LEU A 99 -17.40 -13.36 1.03
CA LEU A 99 -18.36 -13.79 0.01
C LEU A 99 -19.82 -13.62 0.46
N LYS A 100 -20.11 -13.83 1.75
CA LYS A 100 -21.45 -13.57 2.30
C LYS A 100 -21.78 -12.07 2.25
N THR A 101 -20.86 -11.21 2.68
CA THR A 101 -21.07 -9.76 2.65
C THR A 101 -21.21 -9.26 1.22
N LEU A 102 -20.37 -9.71 0.29
CA LEU A 102 -20.49 -9.42 -1.15
C LEU A 102 -21.88 -9.79 -1.66
N LYS A 103 -22.39 -10.99 -1.33
CA LYS A 103 -23.75 -11.40 -1.71
C LYS A 103 -24.84 -10.47 -1.15
N GLN A 104 -24.71 -10.01 0.10
CA GLN A 104 -25.69 -9.12 0.73
C GLN A 104 -25.76 -7.77 0.02
N TYR A 105 -24.61 -7.20 -0.34
CA TYR A 105 -24.53 -5.85 -0.92
C TYR A 105 -24.74 -5.84 -2.45
N LEU A 106 -24.38 -6.92 -3.14
CA LEU A 106 -24.61 -7.03 -4.58
C LEU A 106 -26.05 -7.44 -4.92
N GLY A 107 -26.76 -8.11 -4.01
CA GLY A 107 -28.17 -8.46 -4.21
C GLY A 107 -28.40 -9.20 -5.53
N GLU A 108 -29.21 -8.63 -6.42
CA GLU A 108 -29.49 -9.19 -7.75
C GLU A 108 -28.26 -9.26 -8.67
N TYR A 109 -27.24 -8.42 -8.43
CA TYR A 109 -25.96 -8.46 -9.14
C TYR A 109 -25.06 -9.63 -8.71
N TRP A 110 -25.43 -10.41 -7.67
CA TRP A 110 -24.70 -11.61 -7.24
C TRP A 110 -25.02 -12.83 -8.12
N THR A 111 -24.66 -12.75 -9.39
CA THR A 111 -24.86 -13.85 -10.36
C THR A 111 -23.89 -15.02 -10.11
N PRO A 112 -24.13 -16.21 -10.69
CA PRO A 112 -23.17 -17.32 -10.63
C PRO A 112 -21.77 -16.96 -11.14
N GLU A 113 -21.69 -16.14 -12.17
CA GLU A 113 -20.43 -15.66 -12.77
C GLU A 113 -19.69 -14.72 -11.82
N VAL A 114 -20.39 -13.76 -11.20
CA VAL A 114 -19.83 -12.85 -10.19
C VAL A 114 -19.32 -13.64 -8.99
N LYS A 115 -20.13 -14.58 -8.47
CA LYS A 115 -19.73 -15.48 -7.38
C LYS A 115 -18.47 -16.27 -7.74
N ALA A 116 -18.39 -16.84 -8.95
CA ALA A 116 -17.23 -17.62 -9.38
C ALA A 116 -15.96 -16.75 -9.54
N ALA A 117 -16.10 -15.50 -10.00
CA ALA A 117 -15.00 -14.56 -10.12
C ALA A 117 -14.43 -14.20 -8.73
N TRP A 118 -15.29 -13.86 -7.76
CA TRP A 118 -14.87 -13.55 -6.40
C TRP A 118 -14.27 -14.75 -5.65
N ILE A 119 -14.85 -15.94 -5.78
CA ILE A 119 -14.25 -17.17 -5.21
C ILE A 119 -12.82 -17.37 -5.73
N TYR A 120 -12.61 -17.14 -7.04
CA TYR A 120 -11.29 -17.26 -7.66
C TYR A 120 -10.31 -16.21 -7.12
N ALA A 121 -10.74 -14.93 -7.03
CA ALA A 121 -9.91 -13.85 -6.53
C ALA A 121 -9.54 -14.01 -5.05
N ASP A 122 -10.53 -14.23 -4.18
CA ASP A 122 -10.34 -14.38 -2.74
C ASP A 122 -9.46 -15.61 -2.42
N GLY A 123 -9.68 -16.72 -3.12
CA GLY A 123 -8.83 -17.91 -3.01
C GLY A 123 -7.39 -17.66 -3.47
N GLY A 124 -7.21 -16.89 -4.55
CA GLY A 124 -5.89 -16.44 -5.02
C GLY A 124 -5.17 -15.56 -4.00
N MET A 125 -5.87 -14.58 -3.42
CA MET A 125 -5.33 -13.69 -2.39
C MET A 125 -4.96 -14.45 -1.12
N ALA A 126 -5.84 -15.33 -0.63
CA ALA A 126 -5.54 -16.18 0.52
C ALA A 126 -4.30 -17.06 0.27
N LYS A 127 -4.16 -17.63 -0.93
CA LYS A 127 -2.96 -18.40 -1.30
C LYS A 127 -1.69 -17.56 -1.27
N LEU A 128 -1.72 -16.35 -1.82
CA LEU A 128 -0.59 -15.42 -1.80
C LEU A 128 -0.21 -15.01 -0.37
N MET A 129 -1.19 -14.71 0.47
CA MET A 129 -0.98 -14.41 1.89
C MET A 129 -0.32 -15.58 2.61
N LEU A 130 -0.81 -16.81 2.39
CA LEU A 130 -0.26 -18.03 2.98
C LEU A 130 1.19 -18.29 2.54
N GLN A 131 1.50 -18.02 1.26
CA GLN A 131 2.87 -18.11 0.74
C GLN A 131 3.81 -17.11 1.41
N GLY A 132 3.34 -15.89 1.68
CA GLY A 132 4.14 -14.88 2.36
C GLY A 132 4.30 -15.11 3.86
N ALA A 133 3.30 -15.72 4.50
CA ALA A 133 3.29 -16.00 5.94
C ALA A 133 4.36 -17.03 6.37
N ASN A 134 4.85 -17.88 5.44
CA ASN A 134 5.87 -18.91 5.71
C ASN A 134 5.62 -19.69 7.02
N TYR A 135 4.37 -20.13 7.24
CA TYR A 135 4.02 -20.90 8.43
C TYR A 135 4.95 -22.10 8.59
N PRO A 136 5.54 -22.31 9.77
CA PRO A 136 6.39 -23.47 10.04
C PRO A 136 5.61 -24.75 9.73
N SER A 137 6.35 -25.78 9.29
CA SER A 137 5.78 -27.09 8.99
C SER A 137 5.03 -27.63 10.22
N GLU A 138 3.96 -28.41 10.02
CA GLU A 138 3.18 -28.98 11.14
C GLU A 138 4.04 -29.80 12.12
N THR A 139 5.22 -30.24 11.68
CA THR A 139 6.26 -30.93 12.46
C THR A 139 7.04 -30.05 13.45
N GLU A 140 6.95 -28.73 13.39
CA GLU A 140 7.71 -27.80 14.26
C GLU A 140 6.91 -27.27 15.46
N ARG A 141 5.64 -27.66 15.63
CA ARG A 141 4.86 -27.35 16.84
C ARG A 141 5.03 -28.42 17.91
N SER A 142 6.01 -28.25 18.79
CA SER A 142 5.94 -28.86 20.13
C SER A 142 4.97 -28.05 21.01
N PRO A 143 4.03 -28.68 21.74
CA PRO A 143 3.16 -27.97 22.66
C PRO A 143 3.85 -27.83 24.02
N THR A 144 4.47 -26.68 24.30
CA THR A 144 4.71 -26.28 25.69
C THR A 144 3.50 -25.52 26.19
N THR A 145 2.56 -26.25 26.76
CA THR A 145 1.62 -25.72 27.75
C THR A 145 2.40 -25.26 28.97
N ASN A 146 2.40 -23.95 29.24
CA ASN A 146 2.55 -23.45 30.59
C ASN A 146 1.35 -22.55 30.89
N THR A 147 0.41 -23.15 31.61
CA THR A 147 -0.66 -22.51 32.35
C THR A 147 -0.02 -21.74 33.50
N THR A 148 -0.20 -20.42 33.54
CA THR A 148 -0.09 -19.67 34.79
C THR A 148 -1.32 -18.80 34.91
N GLU A 149 -2.14 -19.18 35.87
CA GLU A 149 -3.25 -18.40 36.42
C GLU A 149 -2.72 -17.07 36.96
N THR A 150 -3.38 -15.96 36.64
CA THR A 150 -3.38 -14.79 37.55
C THR A 150 -4.73 -14.08 37.49
N GLU A 151 -5.51 -14.42 38.50
CA GLU A 151 -6.43 -13.62 39.31
C GLU A 151 -6.99 -12.30 38.76
N THR A 152 -8.32 -12.27 38.80
CA THR A 152 -9.25 -11.16 38.63
C THR A 152 -9.04 -10.07 39.67
N LYS A 153 -9.03 -8.80 39.25
CA LYS A 153 -9.46 -7.69 40.11
C LYS A 153 -10.25 -6.66 39.32
N THR A 154 -11.55 -6.69 39.58
CA THR A 154 -12.55 -5.67 39.25
C THR A 154 -12.15 -4.33 39.85
N GLN A 155 -12.26 -3.24 39.10
CA GLN A 155 -12.48 -1.91 39.67
C GLN A 155 -13.27 -1.02 38.71
N GLU A 156 -14.20 -0.29 39.32
CA GLU A 156 -15.35 0.41 38.75
C GLU A 156 -15.02 1.65 37.92
N ASN A 157 -15.94 1.93 37.01
CA ASN A 157 -16.16 3.21 36.32
C ASN A 157 -16.44 4.36 37.30
N PRO A 158 -16.23 5.62 36.90
CA PRO A 158 -17.43 6.45 36.81
C PRO A 158 -17.54 7.30 35.53
N GLU A 159 -18.78 7.32 35.09
CA GLU A 159 -19.46 8.10 34.06
C GLU A 159 -19.45 9.62 34.33
N ILE A 160 -19.13 10.47 33.32
CA ILE A 160 -19.65 11.85 33.23
C ILE A 160 -19.89 12.30 31.77
N LYS A 161 -21.17 12.29 31.40
CA LYS A 161 -22.03 13.32 30.76
C LYS A 161 -21.60 14.10 29.50
N ASN A 162 -22.47 13.94 28.49
CA ASN A 162 -22.79 14.88 27.41
C ASN A 162 -23.23 16.27 27.91
N THR A 163 -22.83 17.31 27.18
CA THR A 163 -23.64 18.54 27.00
C THR A 163 -23.32 19.17 25.65
N ALA A 164 -24.38 19.42 24.88
CA ALA A 164 -24.40 20.24 23.67
C ALA A 164 -24.67 21.70 24.04
N THR A 165 -24.05 22.65 23.33
CA THR A 165 -24.59 24.01 23.12
C THR A 165 -24.11 24.56 21.78
N GLU A 166 -25.08 24.97 20.97
CA GLU A 166 -25.01 25.73 19.73
C GLU A 166 -25.30 27.21 20.03
N VAL A 167 -24.56 28.17 19.44
CA VAL A 167 -24.98 29.44 18.78
C VAL A 167 -23.68 30.14 18.26
N GLN A 168 -23.57 30.92 17.17
CA GLN A 168 -24.51 31.64 16.32
C GLN A 168 -23.79 32.11 15.02
N ALA A 169 -24.60 32.43 14.00
CA ALA A 169 -24.25 32.87 12.66
C ALA A 169 -23.59 34.26 12.55
N ILE A 170 -22.74 34.42 11.52
CA ILE A 170 -22.38 35.71 10.90
C ILE A 170 -22.61 35.60 9.38
N ALA A 171 -23.20 36.64 8.81
CA ALA A 171 -23.74 36.72 7.47
C ALA A 171 -22.71 36.90 6.33
N THR A 172 -22.96 36.16 5.25
CA THR A 172 -22.76 36.41 3.80
C THR A 172 -21.77 37.48 3.31
N GLN A 173 -20.72 37.01 2.61
CA GLN A 173 -20.21 37.61 1.36
C GLN A 173 -20.31 36.56 0.23
N PRO A 174 -20.66 36.93 -1.01
CA PRO A 174 -20.64 36.01 -2.14
C PRO A 174 -19.18 35.67 -2.50
N PRO A 175 -18.82 34.39 -2.73
CA PRO A 175 -17.45 34.04 -3.07
C PRO A 175 -17.12 34.51 -4.51
N PRO A 176 -15.91 35.05 -4.76
CA PRO A 176 -15.41 35.25 -6.12
C PRO A 176 -15.26 33.89 -6.81
N PRO A 177 -15.24 33.81 -8.16
CA PRO A 177 -15.19 32.53 -8.88
C PRO A 177 -13.93 31.75 -8.49
N GLN A 178 -14.13 30.67 -7.71
CA GLN A 178 -13.06 29.81 -7.24
C GLN A 178 -12.65 28.86 -8.36
N SER A 179 -11.51 29.13 -9.00
CA SER A 179 -10.67 28.05 -9.50
C SER A 179 -10.16 27.32 -8.26
N THR A 180 -10.69 26.13 -7.98
CA THR A 180 -10.20 25.30 -6.86
C THR A 180 -8.70 25.05 -7.06
N PRO A 181 -7.84 25.23 -6.04
CA PRO A 181 -6.45 24.85 -6.15
C PRO A 181 -6.35 23.33 -6.38
N THR A 182 -5.75 22.93 -7.50
CA THR A 182 -5.53 21.52 -7.85
C THR A 182 -4.68 20.86 -6.77
N SER A 183 -5.13 19.73 -6.22
CA SER A 183 -4.37 19.05 -5.15
C SER A 183 -3.08 18.40 -5.68
N PRO A 184 -2.02 18.22 -4.85
CA PRO A 184 -0.81 17.51 -5.28
C PRO A 184 -1.06 16.09 -5.81
N ILE A 185 -2.04 15.37 -5.23
CA ILE A 185 -2.45 14.04 -5.69
C ILE A 185 -3.02 14.14 -7.11
N GLU A 186 -3.92 15.09 -7.36
CA GLU A 186 -4.53 15.30 -8.67
C GLU A 186 -3.51 15.72 -9.73
N LEU A 187 -2.51 16.52 -9.38
CA LEU A 187 -1.39 16.86 -10.28
C LEU A 187 -0.59 15.61 -10.68
N ILE A 188 -0.32 14.70 -9.74
CA ILE A 188 0.39 13.45 -10.02
C ILE A 188 -0.46 12.52 -10.88
N GLU A 189 -1.72 12.30 -10.50
CA GLU A 189 -2.66 11.45 -11.24
C GLU A 189 -2.80 11.94 -12.70
N THR A 190 -3.13 13.22 -12.89
CA THR A 190 -3.38 13.79 -14.22
C THR A 190 -2.12 13.86 -15.09
N SER A 191 -0.95 14.16 -14.52
CA SER A 191 0.31 14.14 -15.27
C SER A 191 0.72 12.71 -15.64
N PHE A 192 0.59 11.75 -14.72
CA PHE A 192 0.91 10.35 -15.00
C PHE A 192 -0.01 9.73 -16.06
N GLU A 193 -1.30 10.10 -16.08
CA GLU A 193 -2.24 9.64 -17.11
C GLU A 193 -1.81 10.02 -18.53
N LYS A 194 -1.14 11.16 -18.72
CA LYS A 194 -0.57 11.55 -20.02
C LYS A 194 0.59 10.65 -20.45
N ILE A 195 1.27 10.02 -19.49
CA ILE A 195 2.42 9.13 -19.72
C ILE A 195 1.97 7.69 -19.96
N LYS A 196 0.90 7.22 -19.31
CA LYS A 196 0.42 5.81 -19.36
C LYS A 196 0.41 5.21 -20.78
N PRO A 197 -0.07 5.90 -21.84
CA PRO A 197 -0.08 5.35 -23.20
C PRO A 197 1.30 4.98 -23.76
N ARG A 198 2.37 5.61 -23.23
CA ARG A 198 3.77 5.40 -23.61
C ARG A 198 4.61 4.87 -22.45
N GLY A 199 3.97 4.22 -21.47
CA GLY A 199 4.62 3.80 -20.22
C GLY A 199 5.85 2.91 -20.42
N ALA A 200 5.83 2.03 -21.42
CA ALA A 200 6.99 1.17 -21.74
C ALA A 200 8.19 1.97 -22.26
N GLU A 201 7.97 2.92 -23.17
CA GLU A 201 9.00 3.83 -23.64
C GLU A 201 9.55 4.69 -22.50
N PHE A 202 8.65 5.20 -21.64
CA PHE A 202 9.01 6.01 -20.48
C PHE A 202 9.99 5.30 -19.54
N VAL A 203 9.73 4.05 -19.16
CA VAL A 203 10.64 3.32 -18.25
C VAL A 203 11.96 2.90 -18.90
N ALA A 204 11.97 2.66 -20.22
CA ALA A 204 13.21 2.45 -20.95
C ALA A 204 14.08 3.72 -20.92
N SER A 205 13.48 4.88 -21.21
CA SER A 205 14.17 6.19 -21.10
C SER A 205 14.64 6.49 -19.68
N PHE A 206 13.90 6.05 -18.64
CA PHE A 206 14.36 6.16 -17.26
C PHE A 206 15.68 5.41 -17.03
N TYR A 207 15.80 4.15 -17.47
CA TYR A 207 17.04 3.39 -17.30
C TYR A 207 18.19 3.94 -18.13
N GLU A 208 17.92 4.42 -19.34
CA GLU A 208 18.90 5.15 -20.15
C GLU A 208 19.42 6.40 -19.42
N ASN A 209 18.50 7.22 -18.87
CA ASN A 209 18.85 8.41 -18.09
C ASN A 209 19.66 8.06 -16.84
N LEU A 210 19.23 7.04 -16.08
CA LEU A 210 19.91 6.58 -14.87
C LEU A 210 21.34 6.14 -15.18
N PHE A 211 21.53 5.29 -16.18
CA PHE A 211 22.84 4.72 -16.50
C PHE A 211 23.77 5.66 -17.26
N ALA A 212 23.23 6.68 -17.91
CA ALA A 212 24.01 7.76 -18.51
C ALA A 212 24.52 8.75 -17.46
N ALA A 213 23.67 9.15 -16.50
CA ALA A 213 24.04 10.06 -15.43
C ALA A 213 24.89 9.38 -14.35
N TYR A 214 24.57 8.12 -14.02
CA TYR A 214 25.13 7.36 -12.91
C TYR A 214 25.60 5.96 -13.34
N PRO A 215 26.71 5.85 -14.10
CA PRO A 215 27.25 4.56 -14.54
C PRO A 215 27.56 3.59 -13.38
N GLU A 216 27.84 4.10 -12.19
CA GLU A 216 28.07 3.35 -10.95
C GLU A 216 26.83 2.61 -10.44
N ALA A 217 25.63 2.93 -10.94
CA ALA A 217 24.41 2.19 -10.64
C ALA A 217 24.32 0.88 -11.44
N LYS A 218 24.99 0.77 -12.60
CA LYS A 218 24.93 -0.41 -13.49
C LYS A 218 25.22 -1.75 -12.78
N PRO A 219 26.24 -1.86 -11.89
CA PRO A 219 26.52 -3.11 -11.19
C PRO A 219 25.35 -3.65 -10.36
N LEU A 220 24.44 -2.80 -9.85
CA LEU A 220 23.24 -3.24 -9.12
C LEU A 220 22.27 -4.03 -10.01
N PHE A 221 22.37 -3.88 -11.33
CA PHE A 221 21.51 -4.51 -12.31
C PHE A 221 22.23 -5.57 -13.15
N ALA A 222 23.48 -5.93 -12.82
CA ALA A 222 24.30 -6.82 -13.63
C ALA A 222 23.70 -8.23 -13.82
N ASN A 223 22.90 -8.70 -12.86
CA ASN A 223 22.22 -10.00 -12.90
C ASN A 223 20.70 -9.86 -13.11
N THR A 224 20.26 -8.71 -13.62
CA THR A 224 18.86 -8.36 -13.78
C THR A 224 18.50 -8.33 -15.25
N ASP A 225 17.41 -8.99 -15.62
CA ASP A 225 16.77 -8.78 -16.93
C ASP A 225 16.16 -7.38 -16.96
N ILE A 226 16.77 -6.48 -17.73
CA ILE A 226 16.37 -5.07 -17.80
C ILE A 226 14.94 -4.91 -18.32
N GLN A 227 14.49 -5.74 -19.29
CA GLN A 227 13.12 -5.63 -19.79
C GLN A 227 12.08 -6.03 -18.74
N GLN A 228 12.39 -7.06 -17.94
CA GLN A 228 11.52 -7.42 -16.81
C GLN A 228 11.56 -6.35 -15.73
N GLN A 229 12.72 -5.75 -15.50
CA GLN A 229 12.90 -4.69 -14.50
C GLN A 229 12.15 -3.40 -14.89
N GLU A 230 12.18 -3.02 -16.16
CA GLU A 230 11.35 -1.95 -16.73
C GLU A 230 9.86 -2.17 -16.45
N LYS A 231 9.35 -3.37 -16.72
CA LYS A 231 7.96 -3.72 -16.42
C LYS A 231 7.65 -3.62 -14.93
N LYS A 232 8.56 -4.08 -14.06
CA LYS A 232 8.41 -3.98 -12.60
C LYS A 232 8.35 -2.52 -12.14
N LEU A 233 9.23 -1.66 -12.67
CA LEU A 233 9.22 -0.24 -12.36
C LEU A 233 7.92 0.42 -12.84
N LEU A 234 7.50 0.17 -14.09
CA LEU A 234 6.26 0.75 -14.63
C LEU A 234 5.06 0.35 -13.77
N ASN A 235 4.92 -0.94 -13.49
CA ASN A 235 3.83 -1.43 -12.65
C ASN A 235 3.90 -0.79 -11.25
N SER A 236 5.10 -0.54 -10.69
CA SER A 236 5.25 0.02 -9.35
C SER A 236 4.82 1.48 -9.31
N LEU A 237 5.15 2.24 -10.36
CA LEU A 237 4.68 3.61 -10.52
C LEU A 237 3.15 3.65 -10.68
N VAL A 238 2.59 2.75 -11.50
CA VAL A 238 1.14 2.62 -11.66
C VAL A 238 0.47 2.33 -10.31
N LEU A 239 0.95 1.32 -9.57
CA LEU A 239 0.44 0.99 -8.25
C LEU A 239 0.47 2.20 -7.32
N VAL A 240 1.60 2.88 -7.24
CA VAL A 240 1.78 4.04 -6.35
C VAL A 240 0.76 5.12 -6.70
N VAL A 241 0.67 5.50 -7.98
CA VAL A 241 -0.22 6.57 -8.45
C VAL A 241 -1.69 6.20 -8.21
N GLU A 242 -2.09 4.97 -8.54
CA GLU A 242 -3.46 4.49 -8.34
C GLU A 242 -3.82 4.33 -6.85
N SER A 243 -2.82 4.20 -5.98
CA SER A 243 -3.02 4.03 -4.53
C SER A 243 -2.83 5.31 -3.71
N LEU A 244 -2.58 6.48 -4.31
CA LEU A 244 -2.29 7.73 -3.58
C LEU A 244 -3.41 8.15 -2.61
N ARG A 245 -4.64 7.71 -2.88
CA ARG A 245 -5.83 7.99 -2.06
C ARG A 245 -6.01 6.99 -0.89
N HIS A 246 -5.15 5.97 -0.81
CA HIS A 246 -5.12 4.96 0.26
C HIS A 246 -3.78 4.97 1.02
N PRO A 247 -3.40 6.11 1.66
CA PRO A 247 -2.05 6.34 2.15
C PRO A 247 -1.61 5.33 3.22
N GLU A 248 -2.52 4.84 4.06
CA GLU A 248 -2.19 3.87 5.11
C GLU A 248 -1.78 2.50 4.55
N VAL A 249 -2.44 2.05 3.48
CA VAL A 249 -2.13 0.77 2.83
C VAL A 249 -0.92 0.94 1.93
N LEU A 250 -0.86 2.01 1.15
CA LEU A 250 0.31 2.35 0.33
C LEU A 250 1.58 2.45 1.20
N ALA A 251 1.51 3.06 2.38
CA ALA A 251 2.63 3.13 3.32
C ALA A 251 3.12 1.75 3.76
N GLN A 252 2.21 0.80 3.99
CA GLN A 252 2.59 -0.57 4.33
C GLN A 252 3.27 -1.29 3.16
N VAL A 253 2.80 -1.04 1.93
CA VAL A 253 3.41 -1.57 0.71
C VAL A 253 4.82 -1.04 0.54
N LEU A 254 5.01 0.26 0.65
CA LEU A 254 6.30 0.92 0.45
C LEU A 254 7.31 0.50 1.51
N ARG A 255 6.91 0.34 2.78
CA ARG A 255 7.78 -0.24 3.82
C ARG A 255 8.22 -1.66 3.48
N ALA A 256 7.28 -2.52 3.09
CA ALA A 256 7.63 -3.89 2.68
C ALA A 256 8.54 -3.93 1.45
N LEU A 257 8.35 -3.00 0.52
CA LEU A 257 9.22 -2.83 -0.64
C LEU A 257 10.63 -2.41 -0.20
N GLY A 258 10.75 -1.42 0.70
CA GLY A 258 12.01 -0.96 1.27
C GLY A 258 12.79 -2.06 1.99
N ALA A 259 12.12 -2.86 2.83
CA ALA A 259 12.72 -4.02 3.51
C ALA A 259 13.39 -5.00 2.53
N ARG A 260 12.79 -5.18 1.35
CA ARG A 260 13.32 -6.06 0.29
C ARG A 260 14.45 -5.42 -0.51
N HIS A 261 14.46 -4.09 -0.65
CA HIS A 261 15.52 -3.37 -1.38
C HIS A 261 16.89 -3.53 -0.73
N ILE A 262 16.95 -3.77 0.59
CA ILE A 262 18.20 -4.15 1.27
C ILE A 262 18.79 -5.42 0.66
N ASN A 263 17.95 -6.43 0.40
CA ASN A 263 18.40 -7.72 -0.14
C ASN A 263 18.89 -7.60 -1.58
N TYR A 264 18.51 -6.53 -2.29
CA TYR A 264 19.02 -6.23 -3.63
C TYR A 264 20.36 -5.47 -3.60
N GLY A 265 20.89 -5.17 -2.41
CA GLY A 265 22.12 -4.38 -2.25
C GLY A 265 21.91 -2.87 -2.45
N THR A 266 20.65 -2.41 -2.43
CA THR A 266 20.35 -0.97 -2.51
C THR A 266 20.79 -0.28 -1.21
N LEU A 267 21.52 0.82 -1.33
CA LEU A 267 21.99 1.67 -0.24
C LEU A 267 21.24 3.00 -0.25
N PRO A 268 21.15 3.74 0.87
CA PRO A 268 20.48 5.05 0.93
C PRO A 268 20.97 6.04 -0.14
N GLN A 269 22.28 6.02 -0.44
CA GLN A 269 22.89 6.87 -1.46
C GLN A 269 22.42 6.60 -2.90
N HIS A 270 21.78 5.46 -3.18
CA HIS A 270 21.26 5.16 -4.51
C HIS A 270 19.90 5.83 -4.77
N TYR A 271 19.13 6.17 -3.73
CA TYR A 271 17.79 6.73 -3.88
C TYR A 271 17.81 8.14 -4.51
N PRO A 272 18.72 9.07 -4.17
CA PRO A 272 18.81 10.35 -4.88
C PRO A 272 19.07 10.18 -6.38
N LEU A 273 19.92 9.22 -6.77
CA LEU A 273 20.26 8.95 -8.18
C LEU A 273 19.02 8.52 -8.99
N VAL A 274 18.22 7.64 -8.40
CA VAL A 274 16.94 7.17 -8.96
C VAL A 274 15.93 8.32 -9.06
N GLY A 275 15.85 9.17 -8.03
CA GLY A 275 14.93 10.31 -8.00
C GLY A 275 15.23 11.31 -9.11
N GLU A 276 16.50 11.66 -9.30
CA GLU A 276 16.90 12.57 -10.37
C GLU A 276 16.62 11.99 -11.76
N ALA A 277 16.95 10.71 -11.99
CA ALA A 277 16.67 10.05 -13.26
C ALA A 277 15.16 9.99 -13.55
N LEU A 278 14.32 9.73 -12.53
CA LEU A 278 12.87 9.72 -12.66
C LEU A 278 12.32 11.10 -13.00
N LEU A 279 12.71 12.14 -12.25
CA LEU A 279 12.26 13.51 -12.48
C LEU A 279 12.68 14.04 -13.85
N LYS A 280 13.91 13.74 -14.28
CA LYS A 280 14.39 14.07 -15.64
C LYS A 280 13.55 13.38 -16.72
N THR A 281 13.16 12.12 -16.50
CA THR A 281 12.35 11.38 -17.45
C THR A 281 10.91 11.91 -17.49
N LEU A 282 10.34 12.28 -16.34
CA LEU A 282 9.05 12.97 -16.26
C LEU A 282 9.06 14.29 -17.05
N GLU A 283 10.09 15.11 -16.88
CA GLU A 283 10.28 16.35 -17.63
C GLU A 283 10.30 16.14 -19.16
N GLN A 284 11.04 15.13 -19.62
CA GLN A 284 11.15 14.80 -21.06
C GLN A 284 9.81 14.38 -21.69
N TYR A 285 8.97 13.67 -20.94
CA TYR A 285 7.70 13.14 -21.44
C TYR A 285 6.52 14.10 -21.26
N LEU A 286 6.54 14.92 -20.22
CA LEU A 286 5.48 15.91 -19.95
C LEU A 286 5.72 17.23 -20.69
N GLN A 287 6.97 17.59 -20.98
CA GLN A 287 7.32 18.76 -21.79
C GLN A 287 6.62 20.04 -21.28
N GLN A 288 5.74 20.66 -22.07
CA GLN A 288 4.99 21.85 -21.66
C GLN A 288 4.09 21.64 -20.42
N ASP A 289 3.72 20.39 -20.12
CA ASP A 289 2.94 20.03 -18.94
C ASP A 289 3.81 19.87 -17.67
N TRP A 290 5.14 19.90 -17.79
CA TRP A 290 6.08 19.89 -16.66
C TRP A 290 6.29 21.30 -16.08
N ASN A 291 5.24 21.82 -15.44
CA ASN A 291 5.31 23.10 -14.73
C ASN A 291 5.82 22.92 -13.28
N SER A 292 6.06 24.05 -12.60
CA SER A 292 6.59 24.05 -11.23
C SER A 292 5.70 23.32 -10.22
N GLU A 293 4.37 23.36 -10.37
CA GLU A 293 3.44 22.69 -9.46
C GLU A 293 3.53 21.17 -9.62
N VAL A 294 3.53 20.68 -10.88
CA VAL A 294 3.69 19.24 -11.19
C VAL A 294 5.05 18.76 -10.71
N LYS A 295 6.13 19.49 -10.98
CA LYS A 295 7.48 19.17 -10.49
C LYS A 295 7.52 19.05 -8.97
N ASN A 296 6.98 20.04 -8.26
CA ASN A 296 6.98 20.04 -6.79
C ASN A 296 6.16 18.89 -6.22
N ALA A 297 5.02 18.55 -6.84
CA ALA A 297 4.20 17.42 -6.43
C ALA A 297 4.96 16.08 -6.58
N TRP A 298 5.65 15.87 -7.70
CA TRP A 298 6.45 14.66 -7.93
C TRP A 298 7.68 14.57 -7.03
N VAL A 299 8.38 15.69 -6.78
CA VAL A 299 9.50 15.74 -5.82
C VAL A 299 9.01 15.33 -4.44
N PHE A 300 7.93 15.95 -3.95
CA PHE A 300 7.35 15.64 -2.66
C PHE A 300 6.92 14.16 -2.58
N ALA A 301 6.22 13.65 -3.58
CA ALA A 301 5.79 12.26 -3.60
C ALA A 301 6.98 11.28 -3.57
N TYR A 302 8.05 11.58 -4.32
CA TYR A 302 9.27 10.77 -4.31
C TYR A 302 9.92 10.75 -2.93
N GLU A 303 10.06 11.90 -2.27
CA GLU A 303 10.61 11.99 -0.91
C GLU A 303 9.80 11.16 0.10
N GLN A 304 8.46 11.24 0.03
CA GLN A 304 7.59 10.44 0.88
C GLN A 304 7.74 8.93 0.63
N ILE A 305 7.90 8.51 -0.63
CA ILE A 305 8.16 7.11 -0.99
C ILE A 305 9.50 6.65 -0.39
N VAL A 306 10.57 7.44 -0.56
CA VAL A 306 11.90 7.13 0.00
C VAL A 306 11.83 7.00 1.52
N GLN A 307 11.16 7.92 2.20
CA GLN A 307 11.00 7.91 3.65
C GLN A 307 10.31 6.62 4.13
N LEU A 308 9.22 6.21 3.48
CA LEU A 308 8.52 4.97 3.81
C LEU A 308 9.36 3.73 3.50
N MET A 309 10.14 3.74 2.42
CA MET A 309 11.08 2.66 2.12
C MET A 309 12.21 2.58 3.15
N PHE A 310 12.71 3.71 3.63
CA PHE A 310 13.72 3.79 4.69
C PHE A 310 13.19 3.23 6.01
N GLU A 311 11.99 3.61 6.42
CA GLU A 311 11.33 3.03 7.60
C GLU A 311 11.22 1.51 7.49
N GLY A 312 10.82 1.01 6.32
CA GLY A 312 10.73 -0.43 6.07
C GLY A 312 12.07 -1.16 6.06
N ALA A 313 13.12 -0.46 5.63
CA ALA A 313 14.50 -0.92 5.66
C ALA A 313 15.17 -0.77 7.06
N GLY A 314 14.49 -0.14 8.03
CA GLY A 314 15.07 0.13 9.34
C GLY A 314 16.16 1.22 9.33
N TYR A 315 16.17 2.11 8.32
CA TYR A 315 16.99 3.32 8.34
C TYR A 315 16.28 4.40 9.17
N SER A 316 16.99 5.03 10.11
CA SER A 316 16.48 6.15 10.90
C SER A 316 16.81 7.52 10.27
N PRO A 317 15.93 8.53 10.38
CA PRO A 317 16.13 9.87 9.82
C PRO A 317 17.35 10.64 10.35
N GLU A 318 17.98 10.22 11.45
CA GLU A 318 19.13 10.92 12.06
C GLU A 318 20.46 10.81 11.30
N THR A 319 20.44 10.50 10.00
CA THR A 319 21.66 10.32 9.19
C THR A 319 21.82 11.32 8.05
N SER A 320 21.03 12.41 8.01
CA SER A 320 21.03 13.37 6.88
C SER A 320 21.49 14.80 7.19
N ASN A 321 22.34 15.04 8.20
CA ASN A 321 22.98 16.34 8.35
C ASN A 321 24.50 16.20 8.27
N THR A 322 25.11 16.65 7.18
CA THR A 322 26.53 17.03 7.18
C THR A 322 26.65 18.42 6.58
N GLU A 323 27.28 19.32 7.36
CA GLU A 323 27.63 20.68 6.99
C GLU A 323 28.44 20.72 5.69
N VAL A 324 28.10 21.67 4.82
CA VAL A 324 28.82 21.96 3.59
C VAL A 324 30.05 22.79 3.94
N GLU A 325 31.21 22.17 4.10
CA GLU A 325 32.48 22.89 3.99
C GLU A 325 32.82 23.08 2.51
N THR A 326 32.85 24.33 2.08
CA THR A 326 33.15 24.74 0.72
C THR A 326 34.65 24.61 0.45
N THR A 327 35.10 23.63 -0.34
CA THR A 327 36.18 23.73 -1.36
C THR A 327 36.38 22.40 -2.12
N SER A 328 36.12 22.39 -3.44
CA SER A 328 36.43 21.32 -4.44
C SER A 328 35.72 19.94 -4.28
N PRO A 329 35.56 19.14 -5.38
CA PRO A 329 34.35 18.34 -5.60
C PRO A 329 34.25 17.13 -4.66
N PRO A 330 33.08 16.86 -4.05
CA PRO A 330 33.00 15.99 -2.88
C PRO A 330 33.01 14.52 -3.29
N LYS A 331 33.99 13.76 -2.76
CA LYS A 331 33.82 12.32 -2.54
C LYS A 331 33.07 12.16 -1.22
N ILE A 332 31.75 12.00 -1.30
CA ILE A 332 30.91 11.71 -0.13
C ILE A 332 31.30 10.34 0.42
N LYS A 333 31.80 10.30 1.66
CA LYS A 333 32.11 9.05 2.37
C LYS A 333 31.23 8.97 3.62
N ILE A 334 30.10 8.28 3.50
CA ILE A 334 29.18 8.03 4.63
C ILE A 334 29.60 6.73 5.31
N ILE A 335 29.82 6.77 6.63
CA ILE A 335 30.16 5.60 7.45
C ILE A 335 28.88 5.04 8.05
N TYR A 336 28.51 3.80 7.69
CA TYR A 336 27.38 3.08 8.30
C TYR A 336 27.89 2.08 9.36
N ARG A 337 27.37 2.18 10.58
CA ARG A 337 27.56 1.14 11.62
C ARG A 337 26.48 0.07 11.43
N LYS A 338 26.87 -1.16 11.10
CA LYS A 338 25.98 -2.33 11.24
C LYS A 338 25.77 -2.59 12.72
N HIS A 339 24.51 -2.67 13.16
CA HIS A 339 24.21 -3.32 14.42
C HIS A 339 24.31 -4.83 14.20
N HIS A 340 25.16 -5.47 15.03
CA HIS A 340 25.42 -6.90 15.06
C HIS A 340 24.34 -7.67 15.80
#